data_AF-T5KJQ3-F1
#
_entry.id   AF-T5KJQ3-F1
#
_cell.length_a   1.000
_cell.length_b   1.000
_cell.length_c   1.000
_cell.angle_alpha   90.00
_cell.angle_beta   90.00
_cell.angle_gamma   90.00
#
_symmetry.space_group_name_H-M   'P 1'
#
loop_
_entity.id
_entity.type
_entity.pdbx_description
1 polymer ?
#
loop_
_entity_poly.entity_id
_entity_poly.type
_entity_poly.pdbx_seq_one_letter_code
_entity_poly.pdbx_strand_id
1 'polypeptide(L)'
;MTGHDTQDHGASSSEAPMLDIMRGTATEEELAALIAVISEAYATEAADAVAEEPSVSAWTRTQRPLRRPLRRDIPWGRFAG
;
A
#
# COMPACT_ATOMS: atom_id res chain seq x y z
N MET A 1 7.08 -11.63 -37.80
CA MET A 1 6.61 -10.37 -37.20
C MET A 1 6.92 -10.50 -35.72
N THR A 2 7.95 -9.78 -35.30
CA THR A 2 8.69 -9.89 -34.04
C THR A 2 7.80 -9.60 -32.84
N GLY A 3 7.97 -10.38 -31.77
CA GLY A 3 7.35 -10.12 -30.48
C GLY A 3 7.85 -8.80 -29.90
N HIS A 4 6.93 -8.04 -29.34
CA HIS A 4 7.26 -6.96 -28.43
C HIS A 4 6.69 -7.34 -27.06
N ASP A 5 7.61 -7.41 -26.12
CA ASP A 5 7.42 -7.67 -24.70
C ASP A 5 6.18 -6.97 -24.13
N THR A 6 5.31 -7.76 -23.51
CA THR A 6 4.44 -7.27 -22.44
C THR A 6 5.36 -6.78 -21.33
N GLN A 7 5.56 -5.46 -21.25
CA GLN A 7 6.27 -4.85 -20.13
C GLN A 7 5.46 -5.10 -18.85
N ASP A 8 5.96 -6.02 -18.05
CA ASP A 8 5.59 -6.25 -16.66
C ASP A 8 5.91 -5.01 -15.82
N HIS A 9 4.94 -4.09 -15.69
CA HIS A 9 5.02 -2.94 -14.79
C HIS A 9 4.44 -3.34 -13.43
N GLY A 10 5.18 -4.15 -12.69
CA GLY A 10 4.74 -4.67 -11.39
C GLY A 10 5.79 -4.67 -10.28
N ALA A 11 7.00 -4.16 -10.52
CA ALA A 11 7.99 -3.95 -9.48
C ALA A 11 8.05 -2.45 -9.15
N SER A 12 7.31 -2.03 -8.12
CA SER A 12 7.61 -0.76 -7.45
C SER A 12 9.01 -0.89 -6.85
N SER A 13 10.03 -0.50 -7.61
CA SER A 13 11.34 -0.22 -7.05
C SER A 13 11.12 0.98 -6.15
N SER A 14 10.97 0.72 -4.85
CA SER A 14 10.80 1.76 -3.84
C SER A 14 11.98 2.72 -3.99
N GLU A 15 11.71 3.93 -4.48
CA GLU A 15 12.74 4.94 -4.68
C GLU A 15 13.35 5.24 -3.31
N ALA A 16 14.67 5.01 -3.18
CA ALA A 16 15.33 5.21 -1.91
C ALA A 16 15.23 6.69 -1.48
N PRO A 17 14.94 6.98 -0.20
CA PRO A 17 14.78 8.36 0.26
C PRO A 17 16.09 9.15 0.10
N MET A 18 16.00 10.36 -0.46
CA MET A 18 17.12 11.27 -0.61
C MET A 18 17.36 12.04 0.70
N LEU A 19 18.62 12.09 1.15
CA LEU A 19 19.05 12.72 2.40
C LEU A 19 20.12 13.78 2.08
N ASP A 20 19.93 15.02 2.55
CA ASP A 20 20.85 16.14 2.32
C ASP A 20 21.20 16.85 3.64
N ILE A 21 22.48 17.21 3.82
CA ILE A 21 23.00 17.86 5.03
C ILE A 21 23.16 19.36 4.75
N MET A 22 22.18 20.14 5.20
CA MET A 22 22.16 21.58 4.93
C MET A 22 23.22 22.40 5.69
N ARG A 23 23.76 21.88 6.80
CA ARG A 23 24.74 22.59 7.64
C ARG A 23 25.63 21.63 8.41
N GLY A 24 26.90 22.01 8.55
CA GLY A 24 27.89 21.25 9.32
C GLY A 24 28.44 20.06 8.53
N THR A 25 29.22 19.23 9.20
CA THR A 25 29.74 17.97 8.66
C THR A 25 29.30 16.87 9.61
N ALA A 26 28.47 15.94 9.13
CA ALA A 26 28.14 14.74 9.91
C ALA A 26 29.30 13.75 9.83
N THR A 27 29.59 13.07 10.93
CA THR A 27 30.54 11.96 10.91
C THR A 27 29.92 10.72 10.31
N GLU A 28 30.74 9.73 9.95
CA GLU A 28 30.27 8.45 9.40
C GLU A 28 29.38 7.71 10.42
N GLU A 29 29.71 7.79 11.71
CA GLU A 29 28.96 7.17 12.79
C GLU A 29 27.59 7.82 12.98
N GLU A 30 27.51 9.15 12.90
CA GLU A 30 26.25 9.88 13.00
C GLU A 30 25.34 9.58 11.81
N LEU A 31 25.91 9.47 10.60
CA LEU A 31 25.17 9.06 9.41
C LEU A 31 24.65 7.62 9.52
N ALA A 32 25.48 6.70 10.00
CA ALA A 32 25.07 5.31 10.21
C ALA A 32 23.92 5.22 11.23
N ALA A 33 24.01 5.97 12.34
CA ALA A 33 22.96 6.01 13.35
C ALA A 33 21.65 6.58 12.78
N LEU A 34 21.73 7.67 12.01
CA LEU A 34 20.55 8.28 11.37
C LEU A 34 19.88 7.33 10.38
N ILE A 35 20.67 6.71 9.49
CA ILE A 35 20.16 5.77 8.48
C ILE A 35 19.48 4.58 9.17
N ALA A 36 20.08 4.04 10.23
CA ALA A 36 19.51 2.91 10.97
C ALA A 36 18.11 3.25 11.53
N VAL A 37 17.98 4.39 12.21
CA VAL A 37 16.72 4.83 12.82
C VAL A 37 15.64 5.09 11.76
N ILE A 38 15.98 5.79 10.69
CA ILE A 38 15.01 6.08 9.61
C ILE A 38 14.60 4.80 8.90
N SER A 39 15.53 3.90 8.62
CA SER A 39 15.23 2.64 7.95
C SER A 39 14.31 1.76 8.79
N GLU A 40 14.54 1.71 10.12
CA GLU A 40 13.65 1.01 11.05
C GLU A 40 12.25 1.61 11.04
N ALA A 41 12.12 2.94 11.16
CA ALA A 41 10.83 3.62 11.15
C ALA A 41 10.05 3.37 9.84
N TYR A 42 10.71 3.46 8.69
CA TYR A 42 10.10 3.14 7.39
C TYR A 42 9.71 1.66 7.27
N ALA A 43 10.52 0.74 7.80
CA ALA A 43 10.19 -0.69 7.79
C ALA A 43 8.96 -0.99 8.66
N THR A 44 8.87 -0.37 9.84
CA THR A 44 7.69 -0.48 10.70
C THR A 44 6.45 0.10 10.03
N GLU A 45 6.54 1.30 9.48
CA GLU A 45 5.42 1.93 8.77
C GLU A 45 4.97 1.11 7.57
N ALA A 46 5.91 0.59 6.76
CA ALA A 46 5.59 -0.27 5.64
C ALA A 46 4.92 -1.60 6.07
N ALA A 47 5.31 -2.14 7.23
CA ALA A 47 4.69 -3.34 7.79
C ALA A 47 3.27 -3.07 8.30
N ASP A 48 3.01 -1.88 8.83
CA ASP A 48 1.69 -1.46 9.33
C ASP A 48 0.77 -0.98 8.20
N ALA A 49 1.33 -0.47 7.09
CA ALA A 49 0.61 0.00 5.91
C ALA A 49 0.12 -1.14 5.00
N VAL A 50 -0.30 -2.27 5.57
CA VAL A 50 -0.93 -3.36 4.84
C VAL A 50 -2.43 -3.13 4.86
N ALA A 51 -3.00 -2.76 3.71
CA ALA A 51 -4.45 -2.73 3.56
C ALA A 51 -5.02 -4.12 3.88
N GLU A 52 -6.01 -4.20 4.76
CA GLU A 52 -6.73 -5.45 4.99
C GLU A 52 -7.30 -5.94 3.65
N GLU A 53 -6.85 -7.12 3.22
CA GLU A 53 -7.40 -7.72 2.01
C GLU A 53 -8.88 -8.03 2.26
N PRO A 54 -9.80 -7.59 1.38
CA PRO A 54 -11.23 -7.72 1.66
C PRO A 54 -11.59 -9.20 1.79
N SER A 55 -11.82 -9.64 3.03
CA SER A 55 -12.22 -11.02 3.30
C SER A 55 -13.65 -11.25 2.82
N VAL A 56 -13.82 -12.22 1.93
CA VAL A 56 -15.13 -12.60 1.42
C VAL A 56 -15.71 -13.67 2.34
N SER A 57 -16.88 -13.42 2.94
CA SER A 57 -17.51 -14.39 3.83
C SER A 57 -17.84 -15.70 3.10
N ALA A 58 -17.85 -16.82 3.84
CA ALA A 58 -18.23 -18.12 3.30
C ALA A 58 -19.65 -18.09 2.68
N TRP A 59 -20.55 -17.27 3.23
CA TRP A 59 -21.87 -17.02 2.67
C TRP A 59 -21.81 -16.30 1.32
N THR A 60 -21.06 -15.19 1.22
CA THR A 60 -20.88 -14.46 -0.04
C THR A 60 -20.29 -15.36 -1.14
N ARG A 61 -19.38 -16.28 -0.77
CA ARG A 61 -18.74 -17.23 -1.70
C ARG A 61 -19.69 -18.34 -2.19
N THR A 62 -20.64 -18.76 -1.37
CA THR A 62 -21.58 -19.86 -1.68
C THR A 62 -22.94 -19.37 -2.19
N GLN A 63 -23.22 -18.07 -2.10
CA GLN A 63 -24.46 -17.46 -2.57
C GLN A 63 -24.61 -17.67 -4.09
N ARG A 64 -25.58 -18.51 -4.47
CA ARG A 64 -26.01 -18.60 -5.88
C ARG A 64 -26.93 -17.42 -6.20
N PRO A 65 -26.61 -16.57 -7.18
CA PRO A 65 -27.36 -15.35 -7.41
C PRO A 65 -28.73 -15.68 -8.04
N LEU A 66 -29.79 -15.61 -7.23
CA LEU A 66 -31.17 -15.50 -7.72
C LEU A 66 -31.58 -14.02 -7.92
N ARG A 67 -30.84 -13.08 -7.32
CA ARG A 67 -31.07 -11.62 -7.31
C ARG A 67 -29.73 -10.87 -7.26
N ARG A 68 -29.69 -9.63 -7.79
CA ARG A 68 -28.51 -8.75 -7.70
C ARG A 68 -28.34 -8.23 -6.26
N PRO A 69 -27.12 -8.25 -5.68
CA PRO A 69 -26.87 -7.69 -4.35
C PRO A 69 -27.25 -6.21 -4.24
N LEU A 70 -27.65 -5.77 -3.04
CA LEU A 70 -28.00 -4.39 -2.77
C LEU A 70 -26.77 -3.48 -2.91
N ARG A 71 -26.92 -2.37 -3.64
CA ARG A 71 -25.90 -1.34 -3.84
C ARG A 71 -25.74 -0.51 -2.58
N ARG A 72 -24.62 -0.70 -1.89
CA ARG A 72 -24.23 0.01 -0.66
C ARG A 72 -23.61 1.39 -0.91
N ASP A 73 -23.27 1.67 -2.16
CA ASP A 73 -22.82 2.96 -2.70
C ASP A 73 -23.97 3.97 -2.88
N ILE A 74 -25.23 3.54 -2.72
CA ILE A 74 -26.41 4.39 -2.87
C ILE A 74 -27.02 4.61 -1.47
N PRO A 75 -27.15 5.85 -0.98
CA PRO A 75 -27.80 6.11 0.29
C PRO A 75 -29.27 5.66 0.25
N TRP A 76 -29.78 5.19 1.38
CA TRP A 76 -31.11 4.58 1.48
C TRP A 76 -32.23 5.63 1.46
N GLY A 77 -32.38 6.34 0.34
CA GLY A 77 -33.39 7.38 0.14
C GLY A 77 -33.52 8.31 1.35
N ARG A 78 -34.77 8.57 1.76
CA ARG A 78 -35.13 9.46 2.88
C ARG A 78 -34.94 8.87 4.29
N PHE A 79 -34.32 7.70 4.43
CA PHE A 79 -34.20 6.98 5.70
C PHE A 79 -32.79 7.01 6.32
N ALA A 80 -31.89 7.84 5.79
CA ALA A 80 -30.64 8.16 6.46
C ALA A 80 -30.88 9.37 7.39
N GLY A 81 -31.37 9.10 8.60
CA GLY A 81 -31.56 10.05 9.69
C GLY A 81 -31.05 9.45 10.99
#